data_AF-A0A7S2JNQ1-F1
#
_entry.id   AF-A0A7S2JNQ1-F1
#
_cell.length_a   1.000
_cell.length_b   1.000
_cell.length_c   1.000
_cell.angle_alpha   90.00
_cell.angle_beta   90.00
_cell.angle_gamma   90.00
#
_symmetry.space_group_name_H-M   'P 1'
#
loop_
_entity.id
_entity.type
_entity.pdbx_description
1 polymer ?
#
loop_
_entity_poly.entity_id
_entity_poly.type
_entity_poly.pdbx_seq_one_letter_code
_entity_poly.pdbx_strand_id
1 'polypeptide(L)'
;GDPNPTLKSRAKVAFIHYFVNVGSHKASRIPIPLESHPSPFFPGLQVTARAGTLKDEYPDAKPFDATKTPLVVGTIRMGFGHHRIAYAAASWGVASGRPTYFHDLLNVDSPEATLIREMDKGYSKASRLATEMGGLVEAVWGSLTRGADENMLRASYQFAENLLPLLLSIPKDTPLISTHCFVGLIAVALGFTNVIN
;
A
#
# COMPACT_ATOMS: atom_id res chain seq x y z
N GLY A 1 -26.34 -6.86 3.08
CA GLY A 1 -25.71 -8.15 2.77
C GLY A 1 -26.81 -9.12 2.40
N ASP A 2 -26.55 -10.01 1.45
CA ASP A 2 -27.49 -11.07 1.06
C ASP A 2 -27.90 -11.90 2.29
N PRO A 3 -29.20 -11.98 2.64
CA PRO A 3 -29.67 -12.71 3.82
C PRO A 3 -29.44 -14.23 3.72
N ASN A 4 -29.16 -14.79 2.53
CA ASN A 4 -28.92 -16.21 2.32
C ASN A 4 -27.67 -16.46 1.45
N PRO A 5 -26.46 -16.21 1.99
CA PRO A 5 -25.24 -16.32 1.20
C PRO A 5 -24.97 -17.76 0.76
N THR A 6 -24.67 -17.93 -0.52
CA THR A 6 -24.28 -19.23 -1.10
C THR A 6 -23.03 -19.81 -0.41
N LEU A 7 -22.84 -21.13 -0.47
CA LEU A 7 -21.64 -21.80 0.06
C LEU A 7 -20.35 -21.21 -0.53
N LYS A 8 -20.37 -20.87 -1.83
CA LYS A 8 -19.25 -20.21 -2.51
C LYS A 8 -18.95 -18.82 -1.92
N SER A 9 -19.98 -18.03 -1.63
CA SER A 9 -19.84 -16.71 -0.98
C SER A 9 -19.22 -16.85 0.42
N ARG A 10 -19.71 -17.79 1.23
CA ARG A 10 -19.17 -18.06 2.58
C ARG A 10 -17.72 -18.52 2.54
N ALA A 11 -17.37 -19.43 1.63
CA ALA A 11 -16.00 -19.89 1.43
C ALA A 11 -15.07 -18.74 0.98
N LYS A 12 -15.55 -17.86 0.08
CA LYS A 12 -14.82 -16.68 -0.36
C LYS A 12 -14.59 -15.70 0.79
N VAL A 13 -15.60 -15.42 1.62
CA VAL A 13 -15.45 -14.56 2.80
C VAL A 13 -14.41 -15.14 3.79
N ALA A 14 -14.49 -16.43 4.10
CA ALA A 14 -13.52 -17.09 4.98
C ALA A 14 -12.09 -17.03 4.42
N PHE A 15 -11.94 -17.26 3.11
CA PHE A 15 -10.67 -17.15 2.39
C PHE A 15 -10.10 -15.73 2.48
N ILE A 16 -10.91 -14.72 2.21
CA ILE A 16 -10.49 -13.32 2.27
C ILE A 16 -10.01 -12.98 3.68
N HIS A 17 -10.82 -13.31 4.69
CA HIS A 17 -10.47 -13.08 6.08
C HIS A 17 -9.20 -13.80 6.49
N TYR A 18 -8.87 -14.97 5.92
CA TYR A 18 -7.62 -15.66 6.20
C TYR A 18 -6.38 -14.83 5.80
N PHE A 19 -6.41 -14.19 4.62
CA PHE A 19 -5.27 -13.40 4.13
C PHE A 19 -5.23 -11.98 4.66
N VAL A 20 -6.40 -11.37 4.92
CA VAL A 20 -6.47 -10.04 5.54
C VAL A 20 -6.53 -10.10 7.06
N ASN A 21 -6.37 -11.29 7.67
CA ASN A 21 -6.38 -11.44 9.12
C ASN A 21 -5.16 -10.71 9.70
N VAL A 22 -5.41 -9.63 10.42
CA VAL A 22 -4.37 -8.89 11.13
C VAL A 22 -4.09 -9.47 12.53
N GLY A 23 -4.69 -10.61 12.87
CA GLY A 23 -4.51 -11.30 14.14
C GLY A 23 -4.96 -10.46 15.32
N SER A 24 -4.07 -10.26 16.30
CA SER A 24 -4.30 -9.40 17.48
C SER A 24 -3.83 -7.95 17.27
N HIS A 25 -3.44 -7.58 16.05
CA HIS A 25 -3.02 -6.20 15.75
C HIS A 25 -4.16 -5.22 16.06
N LYS A 26 -3.80 -4.10 16.68
CA LYS A 26 -4.71 -3.00 16.95
C LYS A 26 -4.33 -1.83 16.06
N ALA A 27 -5.27 -1.41 15.20
CA ALA A 27 -5.08 -0.26 14.34
C ALA A 27 -4.61 0.96 15.14
N SER A 28 -3.41 1.44 14.82
CA SER A 28 -2.86 2.65 15.43
C SER A 28 -3.46 3.89 14.74
N ARG A 29 -3.57 4.98 15.50
CA ARG A 29 -3.91 6.31 15.00
C ARG A 29 -2.79 7.32 15.27
N ILE A 30 -1.61 6.83 15.59
CA ILE A 30 -0.43 7.63 15.87
C ILE A 30 0.31 7.86 14.55
N PRO A 31 0.58 9.12 14.15
CA PRO A 31 1.36 9.41 12.96
C PRO A 31 2.79 8.85 13.07
N ILE A 32 3.30 8.25 12.00
CA ILE A 32 4.70 7.80 11.91
C ILE A 32 5.52 8.94 11.29
N PRO A 33 6.42 9.60 12.03
CA PRO A 33 7.23 10.68 11.46
C PRO A 33 8.05 10.17 10.27
N LEU A 34 8.12 10.99 9.21
CA LEU A 34 8.79 10.63 7.96
C LEU A 34 10.07 11.45 7.77
N GLU A 35 11.07 10.81 7.19
CA GLU A 35 12.25 11.45 6.63
C GLU A 35 12.39 11.03 5.16
N SER A 36 13.33 11.66 4.46
CA SER A 36 13.53 11.45 3.04
C SER A 36 14.98 11.62 2.64
N HIS A 37 15.35 10.93 1.58
CA HIS A 37 16.66 11.05 0.96
C HIS A 37 16.53 11.15 -0.57
N PRO A 38 17.52 11.72 -1.28
CA PRO A 38 17.55 11.68 -2.72
C PRO A 38 17.63 10.25 -3.25
N SER A 39 16.88 9.93 -4.31
CA SER A 39 16.98 8.65 -4.99
C SER A 39 18.36 8.49 -5.64
N PRO A 40 19.05 7.35 -5.44
CA PRO A 40 20.32 7.08 -6.13
C PRO A 40 20.11 6.72 -7.62
N PHE A 41 18.88 6.43 -8.03
CA PHE A 41 18.57 5.96 -9.38
C PHE A 41 17.95 7.03 -10.28
N PHE A 42 17.28 8.03 -9.70
CA PHE A 42 16.57 9.05 -10.47
C PHE A 42 16.77 10.45 -9.86
N PRO A 43 17.61 11.30 -10.48
CA PRO A 43 17.91 12.63 -9.99
C PRO A 43 16.65 13.48 -9.77
N GLY A 44 16.61 14.20 -8.64
CA GLY A 44 15.48 15.07 -8.28
C GLY A 44 14.33 14.39 -7.55
N LEU A 45 14.25 13.06 -7.57
CA LEU A 45 13.27 12.29 -6.79
C LEU A 45 13.72 12.13 -5.35
N GLN A 46 12.82 12.39 -4.40
CA GLN A 46 13.02 12.06 -3.00
C GLN A 46 12.33 10.72 -2.69
N VAL A 47 12.91 9.92 -1.81
CA VAL A 47 12.33 8.66 -1.33
C VAL A 47 12.09 8.81 0.17
N THR A 48 10.87 8.52 0.62
CA THR A 48 10.52 8.63 2.04
C THR A 48 10.77 7.33 2.78
N ALA A 49 11.13 7.43 4.06
CA ALA A 49 11.18 6.33 5.00
C ALA A 49 10.75 6.81 6.40
N ARG A 50 10.73 5.91 7.38
CA ARG A 50 10.47 6.28 8.77
C ARG A 50 11.63 7.12 9.32
N ALA A 51 11.31 8.18 10.04
CA ALA A 51 12.30 9.02 10.70
C ALA A 51 13.24 8.22 11.61
N GLY A 52 14.55 8.47 11.49
CA GLY A 52 15.60 7.81 12.25
C GLY A 52 16.05 6.46 11.70
N THR A 53 15.61 6.05 10.51
CA THR A 53 16.01 4.77 9.89
C THR A 53 17.06 4.93 8.79
N LEU A 54 17.26 6.13 8.28
CA LEU A 54 18.14 6.39 7.14
C LEU A 54 19.55 6.84 7.52
N LYS A 55 19.84 7.19 8.78
CA LYS A 55 21.09 7.87 9.17
C LYS A 55 22.37 7.17 8.73
N ASP A 56 22.40 5.85 8.77
CA ASP A 56 23.60 5.06 8.47
C ASP A 56 23.83 4.92 6.95
N GLU A 57 22.75 4.86 6.15
CA GLU A 57 22.81 4.65 4.70
C GLU A 57 22.77 5.97 3.91
N TYR A 58 22.04 6.97 4.42
CA TYR A 58 21.85 8.29 3.83
C TYR A 58 22.09 9.37 4.89
N PRO A 59 23.36 9.78 5.14
CA PRO A 59 23.69 10.81 6.12
C PRO A 59 23.02 12.17 5.84
N ASP A 60 22.71 12.44 4.56
CA ASP A 60 22.04 13.66 4.10
C ASP A 60 20.50 13.56 4.16
N ALA A 61 19.94 12.53 4.79
CA ALA A 61 18.50 12.39 4.98
C ALA A 61 17.94 13.59 5.75
N LYS A 62 16.77 14.07 5.31
CA LYS A 62 16.09 15.23 5.87
C LYS A 62 14.67 14.86 6.29
N PRO A 63 14.11 15.51 7.32
CA PRO A 63 12.69 15.38 7.62
C PRO A 63 11.83 15.61 6.37
N PHE A 64 10.71 14.89 6.27
CA PHE A 64 9.75 15.10 5.20
C PHE A 64 9.27 16.57 5.20
N ASP A 65 9.37 17.23 4.05
CA ASP A 65 9.06 18.65 3.90
C ASP A 65 7.80 18.83 3.03
N ALA A 66 6.70 19.21 3.68
CA ALA A 66 5.45 19.54 3.01
C ALA A 66 5.28 21.03 2.70
N THR A 67 6.23 21.90 3.08
CA THR A 67 6.08 23.37 2.96
C THR A 67 5.97 23.84 1.52
N LYS A 68 6.50 23.06 0.56
CA LYS A 68 6.50 23.37 -0.88
C LYS A 68 5.39 22.66 -1.67
N THR A 69 4.37 22.14 -0.97
CA THR A 69 3.25 21.38 -1.57
C THR A 69 3.75 20.29 -2.53
N PRO A 70 4.46 19.26 -2.01
CA PRO A 70 5.02 18.23 -2.87
C PRO A 70 3.96 17.38 -3.56
N LEU A 71 4.34 16.75 -4.67
CA LEU A 71 3.64 15.58 -5.19
C LEU A 71 4.12 14.33 -4.46
N VAL A 72 3.19 13.57 -3.87
CA VAL A 72 3.51 12.26 -3.30
C VAL A 72 3.02 11.18 -4.25
N VAL A 73 3.91 10.25 -4.61
CA VAL A 73 3.56 9.04 -5.35
C VAL A 73 3.58 7.87 -4.37
N GLY A 74 2.40 7.49 -3.91
CA GLY A 74 2.23 6.41 -2.95
C GLY A 74 2.16 5.05 -3.66
N THR A 75 2.89 4.07 -3.13
CA THR A 75 2.91 2.71 -3.67
C THR A 75 3.11 1.66 -2.57
N ILE A 76 2.93 0.41 -2.96
CA ILE A 76 3.35 -0.76 -2.20
C ILE A 76 4.13 -1.62 -3.17
N ARG A 77 5.37 -2.01 -2.83
CA ARG A 77 6.19 -2.96 -3.62
C ARG A 77 5.67 -4.41 -3.58
N MET A 78 4.39 -4.59 -3.91
CA MET A 78 3.74 -5.88 -4.11
C MET A 78 3.58 -6.14 -5.61
N GLY A 79 4.57 -6.80 -6.20
CA GLY A 79 4.64 -7.08 -7.63
C GLY A 79 5.23 -5.94 -8.47
N PHE A 80 5.78 -6.31 -9.64
CA PHE A 80 6.54 -5.40 -10.49
C PHE A 80 5.68 -4.30 -11.14
N GLY A 81 4.38 -4.56 -11.36
CA GLY A 81 3.47 -3.65 -12.05
C GLY A 81 3.26 -2.32 -11.31
N HIS A 82 2.87 -2.38 -10.03
CA HIS A 82 2.63 -1.19 -9.21
C HIS A 82 3.88 -0.31 -9.11
N HIS A 83 5.05 -0.94 -8.95
CA HIS A 83 6.32 -0.22 -8.86
C HIS A 83 6.69 0.52 -10.15
N ARG A 84 6.41 -0.07 -11.33
CA ARG A 84 6.63 0.60 -12.62
C ARG A 84 5.70 1.78 -12.82
N ILE A 85 4.43 1.66 -12.42
CA ILE A 85 3.46 2.75 -12.49
C ILE A 85 3.89 3.88 -11.54
N ALA A 86 4.35 3.53 -10.33
CA ALA A 86 4.89 4.49 -9.37
C ALA A 86 6.10 5.24 -9.93
N TYR A 87 7.06 4.55 -10.53
CA TYR A 87 8.21 5.21 -11.14
C TYR A 87 7.80 6.10 -12.32
N ALA A 88 6.86 5.67 -13.16
CA ALA A 88 6.36 6.50 -14.26
C ALA A 88 5.72 7.79 -13.73
N ALA A 89 4.82 7.70 -12.74
CA ALA A 89 4.20 8.85 -12.12
C ALA A 89 5.21 9.78 -11.43
N ALA A 90 6.19 9.20 -10.73
CA ALA A 90 7.26 9.96 -10.07
C ALA A 90 8.16 10.68 -11.08
N SER A 91 8.48 10.01 -12.21
CA SER A 91 9.27 10.61 -13.28
C SER A 91 8.58 11.82 -13.90
N TRP A 92 7.27 11.72 -14.12
CA TRP A 92 6.45 12.84 -14.58
C TRP A 92 6.41 13.97 -13.55
N GLY A 93 6.25 13.63 -12.26
CA GLY A 93 6.28 14.59 -11.16
C GLY A 93 7.55 15.44 -11.15
N VAL A 94 8.72 14.79 -11.21
CA VAL A 94 10.02 15.47 -11.27
C VAL A 94 10.16 16.32 -12.54
N ALA A 95 9.80 15.76 -13.70
CA ALA A 95 9.86 16.49 -14.98
C ALA A 95 8.93 17.72 -15.02
N SER A 96 7.84 17.72 -14.24
CA SER A 96 6.94 18.87 -14.10
C SER A 96 7.49 20.00 -13.22
N GLY A 97 8.70 19.83 -12.64
CA GLY A 97 9.34 20.82 -11.76
C GLY A 97 8.78 20.85 -10.34
N ARG A 98 7.95 19.87 -9.96
CA ARG A 98 7.38 19.76 -8.61
C ARG A 98 8.30 18.96 -7.69
N PRO A 99 8.48 19.36 -6.42
CA PRO A 99 9.08 18.48 -5.41
C PRO A 99 8.29 17.17 -5.38
N THR A 100 8.95 16.05 -5.64
CA THR A 100 8.28 14.77 -5.81
C THR A 100 8.86 13.75 -4.83
N TYR A 101 7.97 13.09 -4.10
CA TYR A 101 8.30 12.07 -3.11
C TYR A 101 7.76 10.72 -3.54
N PHE A 102 8.65 9.74 -3.64
CA PHE A 102 8.33 8.34 -3.79
C PHE A 102 8.05 7.75 -2.41
N HIS A 103 6.78 7.45 -2.14
CA HIS A 103 6.31 6.95 -0.85
C HIS A 103 5.88 5.50 -0.97
N ASP A 104 6.85 4.58 -0.86
CA ASP A 104 6.55 3.17 -0.71
C ASP A 104 6.24 2.85 0.75
N LEU A 105 5.04 2.33 1.01
CA LEU A 105 4.63 1.98 2.37
C LEU A 105 5.55 0.94 3.01
N LEU A 106 6.19 0.09 2.21
CA LEU A 106 7.15 -0.92 2.72
C LEU A 106 8.51 -0.35 3.09
N ASN A 107 8.81 0.92 2.80
CA ASN A 107 10.00 1.63 3.26
C ASN A 107 9.79 2.30 4.63
N VAL A 108 8.55 2.36 5.13
CA VAL A 108 8.26 2.88 6.45
C VAL A 108 8.38 1.72 7.44
N ASP A 109 9.48 1.65 8.19
CA ASP A 109 9.71 0.57 9.15
C ASP A 109 8.72 0.62 10.33
N SER A 110 7.63 -0.13 10.22
CA SER A 110 6.55 -0.14 11.22
C SER A 110 5.82 -1.50 11.28
N PRO A 111 5.01 -1.73 12.34
CA PRO A 111 4.12 -2.89 12.42
C PRO A 111 3.14 -2.96 11.24
N GLU A 112 2.63 -1.82 10.77
CA GLU A 112 1.69 -1.74 9.64
C GLU A 112 2.34 -2.18 8.33
N ALA A 113 3.59 -1.76 8.06
CA ALA A 113 4.33 -2.27 6.91
C ALA A 113 4.62 -3.78 7.03
N THR A 114 4.82 -4.29 8.24
CA THR A 114 4.97 -5.73 8.49
C THR A 114 3.69 -6.50 8.16
N LEU A 115 2.51 -5.98 8.51
CA LEU A 115 1.23 -6.59 8.11
C LEU A 115 1.10 -6.73 6.59
N ILE A 116 1.52 -5.71 5.82
CA ILE A 116 1.51 -5.78 4.35
C ILE A 116 2.42 -6.92 3.87
N ARG A 117 3.64 -7.05 4.44
CA ARG A 117 4.58 -8.13 4.08
C ARG A 117 4.02 -9.50 4.42
N GLU A 118 3.34 -9.66 5.55
CA GLU A 118 2.75 -10.92 5.97
C GLU A 118 1.58 -11.33 5.08
N MET A 119 0.67 -10.40 4.78
CA MET A 119 -0.43 -10.59 3.85
C MET A 119 0.09 -11.00 2.46
N ASP A 120 1.07 -10.26 1.91
CA ASP A 120 1.66 -10.54 0.59
C ASP A 120 2.37 -11.90 0.56
N LYS A 121 3.12 -12.24 1.61
CA LYS A 121 3.78 -13.54 1.75
C LYS A 121 2.76 -14.68 1.79
N GLY A 122 1.66 -14.51 2.52
CA GLY A 122 0.57 -15.47 2.58
C GLY A 122 -0.06 -15.68 1.20
N TYR A 123 -0.46 -14.60 0.54
CA TYR A 123 -1.08 -14.62 -0.79
C TYR A 123 -0.14 -15.26 -1.82
N SER A 124 1.13 -14.85 -1.86
CA SER A 124 2.13 -15.35 -2.81
C SER A 124 2.39 -16.84 -2.65
N LYS A 125 2.49 -17.34 -1.41
CA LYS A 125 2.64 -18.79 -1.14
C LYS A 125 1.44 -19.58 -1.63
N ALA A 126 0.24 -19.11 -1.33
CA ALA A 126 -0.98 -19.81 -1.70
C ALA A 126 -1.22 -19.77 -3.22
N SER A 127 -0.89 -18.65 -3.88
CA SER A 127 -0.93 -18.52 -5.34
C SER A 127 0.07 -19.47 -6.03
N ARG A 128 1.30 -19.55 -5.52
CA ARG A 128 2.30 -20.50 -6.00
C ARG A 128 1.82 -21.94 -5.85
N LEU A 129 1.31 -22.30 -4.68
CA LEU A 129 0.80 -23.64 -4.41
C LEU A 129 -0.38 -24.00 -5.33
N ALA A 130 -1.31 -23.06 -5.55
CA ALA A 130 -2.42 -23.26 -6.48
C ALA A 130 -1.94 -23.48 -7.92
N THR A 131 -0.91 -22.74 -8.35
CA THR A 131 -0.27 -22.88 -9.66
C THR A 131 0.46 -24.22 -9.80
N GLU A 132 1.20 -24.65 -8.77
CA GLU A 132 1.91 -25.93 -8.75
C GLU A 132 0.94 -27.13 -8.77
N MET A 133 -0.23 -27.01 -8.12
CA MET A 133 -1.26 -28.06 -8.14
C MET A 133 -2.07 -28.12 -9.45
N GLY A 134 -2.28 -26.97 -10.11
CA GLY A 134 -2.97 -26.88 -11.40
C GLY A 134 -4.45 -27.33 -11.38
N GLY A 135 -5.05 -27.35 -12.57
CA GLY A 135 -6.37 -27.94 -12.81
C GLY A 135 -7.49 -27.32 -11.98
N LEU A 136 -8.24 -28.16 -11.25
CA LEU A 136 -9.39 -27.71 -10.45
C LEU A 136 -8.98 -26.77 -9.31
N VAL A 137 -7.80 -26.96 -8.71
CA VAL A 137 -7.30 -26.12 -7.62
C VAL A 137 -6.98 -24.72 -8.13
N GLU A 138 -6.30 -24.62 -9.28
CA GLU A 138 -6.01 -23.34 -9.92
C GLU A 138 -7.30 -22.62 -10.34
N ALA A 139 -8.30 -23.35 -10.86
CA ALA A 139 -9.60 -22.78 -11.22
C ALA A 139 -10.38 -22.26 -9.99
N VAL A 140 -10.36 -22.99 -8.88
CA VAL A 140 -10.97 -22.55 -7.61
C VAL A 140 -10.23 -21.34 -7.05
N TRP A 141 -8.89 -21.37 -6.98
CA TRP A 141 -8.07 -20.25 -6.56
C TRP A 141 -8.35 -19.01 -7.42
N GLY A 142 -8.38 -19.17 -8.74
CA GLY A 142 -8.75 -18.14 -9.69
C GLY A 142 -10.15 -17.60 -9.43
N SER A 143 -11.16 -18.44 -9.17
CA SER A 143 -12.51 -17.97 -8.88
C SER A 143 -12.62 -17.24 -7.53
N LEU A 144 -11.77 -17.54 -6.55
CA LEU A 144 -11.76 -16.87 -5.24
C LEU A 144 -11.02 -15.54 -5.28
N THR A 145 -9.94 -15.45 -6.07
CA THR A 145 -9.09 -14.26 -6.19
C THR A 145 -9.53 -13.31 -7.31
N ARG A 146 -10.25 -13.80 -8.31
CA ARG A 146 -10.84 -12.95 -9.37
C ARG A 146 -12.11 -12.27 -8.87
N GLY A 147 -12.24 -11.01 -9.26
CA GLY A 147 -13.43 -10.19 -9.07
C GLY A 147 -13.35 -9.28 -7.85
N ALA A 148 -13.45 -7.98 -8.11
CA ALA A 148 -13.72 -6.95 -7.11
C ALA A 148 -15.21 -7.00 -6.72
N ASP A 149 -15.61 -8.06 -6.01
CA ASP A 149 -16.94 -8.10 -5.41
C ASP A 149 -16.99 -7.30 -4.11
N GLU A 150 -18.20 -7.05 -3.61
CA GLU A 150 -18.43 -6.24 -2.41
C GLU A 150 -17.70 -6.79 -1.16
N ASN A 151 -17.52 -8.11 -1.07
CA ASN A 151 -16.85 -8.74 0.06
C ASN A 151 -15.35 -8.51 0.02
N MET A 152 -14.74 -8.64 -1.16
CA MET A 152 -13.34 -8.26 -1.38
C MET A 152 -13.14 -6.79 -1.05
N LEU A 153 -14.02 -5.91 -1.53
CA LEU A 153 -13.93 -4.48 -1.28
C LEU A 153 -14.01 -4.18 0.23
N ARG A 154 -15.01 -4.74 0.94
CA ARG A 154 -15.15 -4.55 2.39
C ARG A 154 -13.92 -5.02 3.15
N ALA A 155 -13.39 -6.18 2.81
CA ALA A 155 -12.19 -6.71 3.44
C ALA A 155 -10.94 -5.87 3.14
N SER A 156 -10.81 -5.35 1.92
CA SER A 156 -9.75 -4.42 1.56
C SER A 156 -9.82 -3.13 2.36
N TYR A 157 -11.02 -2.59 2.61
CA TYR A 157 -11.22 -1.45 3.51
C TYR A 157 -10.82 -1.78 4.95
N GLN A 158 -11.27 -2.93 5.49
CA GLN A 158 -10.90 -3.37 6.84
C GLN A 158 -9.39 -3.55 6.99
N PHE A 159 -8.71 -4.08 5.98
CA PHE A 159 -7.26 -4.17 5.98
C PHE A 159 -6.62 -2.79 5.93
N ALA A 160 -7.07 -1.91 5.03
CA ALA A 160 -6.56 -0.54 4.89
C ALA A 160 -6.71 0.30 6.18
N GLU A 161 -7.73 0.06 7.00
CA GLU A 161 -7.88 0.72 8.31
C GLU A 161 -6.72 0.42 9.27
N ASN A 162 -6.05 -0.72 9.14
CA ASN A 162 -4.87 -1.05 9.92
C ASN A 162 -3.60 -0.37 9.39
N LEU A 163 -3.67 0.22 8.19
CA LEU A 163 -2.53 0.83 7.49
C LEU A 163 -2.53 2.36 7.56
N LEU A 164 -3.55 2.96 8.18
CA LEU A 164 -3.72 4.41 8.26
C LEU A 164 -2.46 5.18 8.75
N PRO A 165 -1.72 4.71 9.77
CA PRO A 165 -0.50 5.38 10.25
C PRO A 165 0.54 5.71 9.18
N LEU A 166 0.59 4.92 8.11
CA LEU A 166 1.59 5.06 7.05
C LEU A 166 1.42 6.35 6.24
N LEU A 167 0.19 6.90 6.16
CA LEU A 167 -0.10 8.18 5.49
C LEU A 167 -0.49 9.30 6.47
N LEU A 168 -0.51 9.05 7.78
CA LEU A 168 -1.00 10.03 8.76
C LEU A 168 -0.16 11.31 8.78
N SER A 169 1.17 11.19 8.67
CA SER A 169 2.12 12.31 8.75
C SER A 169 2.17 13.18 7.49
N ILE A 170 1.50 12.79 6.41
CA ILE A 170 1.41 13.57 5.18
C ILE A 170 0.17 14.49 5.27
N PRO A 171 0.31 15.81 5.04
CA PRO A 171 -0.84 16.73 5.03
C PRO A 171 -1.90 16.33 3.99
N LYS A 172 -3.18 16.46 4.34
CA LYS A 172 -4.31 15.90 3.56
C LYS A 172 -4.66 16.71 2.30
N ASP A 173 -4.10 17.90 2.18
CA ASP A 173 -4.13 18.74 0.99
C ASP A 173 -2.99 18.40 0.00
N THR A 174 -2.00 17.60 0.40
CA THR A 174 -0.90 17.15 -0.47
C THR A 174 -1.44 16.32 -1.65
N PRO A 175 -1.13 16.69 -2.91
CA PRO A 175 -1.44 15.86 -4.07
C PRO A 175 -0.82 14.47 -3.95
N LEU A 176 -1.65 13.43 -4.00
CA LEU A 176 -1.25 12.04 -3.86
C LEU A 176 -1.67 11.22 -5.08
N ILE A 177 -0.70 10.65 -5.79
CA ILE A 177 -0.94 9.61 -6.80
C ILE A 177 -0.82 8.26 -6.10
N SER A 178 -1.92 7.54 -6.00
CA SER A 178 -1.99 6.16 -5.55
C SER A 178 -1.74 5.24 -6.72
N THR A 179 -0.71 4.40 -6.62
CA THR A 179 -0.41 3.37 -7.63
C THR A 179 -0.74 1.96 -7.16
N HIS A 180 -1.23 1.82 -5.93
CA HIS A 180 -1.70 0.57 -5.35
C HIS A 180 -3.00 0.85 -4.60
N CYS A 181 -4.03 0.02 -4.80
CA CYS A 181 -5.38 0.28 -4.27
C CYS A 181 -5.43 0.61 -2.77
N PHE A 182 -4.65 -0.07 -1.93
CA PHE A 182 -4.57 0.25 -0.49
C PHE A 182 -4.10 1.68 -0.20
N VAL A 183 -3.18 2.25 -0.98
CA VAL A 183 -2.77 3.65 -0.80
C VAL A 183 -3.97 4.58 -1.00
N GLY A 184 -4.73 4.35 -2.08
CA GLY A 184 -5.96 5.10 -2.37
C GLY A 184 -7.02 4.92 -1.28
N LEU A 185 -7.24 3.69 -0.79
CA LEU A 185 -8.18 3.41 0.30
C LEU A 185 -7.79 4.12 1.59
N ILE A 186 -6.50 4.08 1.97
CA ILE A 186 -5.98 4.79 3.14
C ILE A 186 -6.16 6.30 2.97
N ALA A 187 -5.82 6.84 1.80
CA ALA A 187 -5.92 8.27 1.54
C ALA A 187 -7.36 8.78 1.64
N VAL A 188 -8.32 8.08 1.03
CA VAL A 188 -9.74 8.39 1.14
C VAL A 188 -10.21 8.28 2.60
N ALA A 189 -9.84 7.21 3.31
CA ALA A 189 -10.20 7.02 4.72
C ALA A 189 -9.64 8.11 5.65
N LEU A 190 -8.48 8.68 5.32
CA LEU A 190 -7.86 9.80 6.04
C LEU A 190 -8.36 11.18 5.62
N GLY A 191 -9.23 11.27 4.61
CA GLY A 191 -9.78 12.53 4.12
C GLY A 191 -8.80 13.35 3.26
N PHE A 192 -7.91 12.70 2.50
CA PHE A 192 -7.12 13.40 1.49
C PHE A 192 -8.04 14.04 0.43
N THR A 193 -7.72 15.27 0.05
CA THR A 193 -8.56 16.08 -0.85
C THR A 193 -8.13 15.99 -2.32
N ASN A 194 -6.87 15.60 -2.57
CA ASN A 194 -6.26 15.57 -3.90
C ASN A 194 -5.67 14.17 -4.18
N VAL A 195 -6.52 13.18 -4.43
CA VAL A 195 -6.10 11.79 -4.70
C VAL A 195 -6.38 11.41 -6.15
N ILE A 196 -5.37 10.86 -6.82
CA ILE A 196 -5.50 10.21 -8.13
C ILE A 196 -5.23 8.72 -7.91
N ASN A 197 -6.16 7.84 -8.31
CA ASN A 197 -6.08 6.38 -8.09
C ASN A 197 -6.57 5.61 -9.31
#